data_AF-A0A7Y5VMC7-F1
#
_entry.id   AF-A0A7Y5VMC7-F1
#
_cell.length_a   1.000
_cell.length_b   1.000
_cell.length_c   1.000
_cell.angle_alpha   90.00
_cell.angle_beta   90.00
_cell.angle_gamma   90.00
#
_symmetry.space_group_name_H-M   'P 1'
#
loop_
_entity.id
_entity.type
_entity.pdbx_description
1 polymer ?
#
loop_
_entity_poly.entity_id
_entity_poly.type
_entity_poly.pdbx_seq_one_letter_code
_entity_poly.pdbx_strand_id
1 'polypeptide(L)' 'MTAATLSLAPVEQEVTSTEEVVSPDLPWVTIVWNDPVNLMTYVTWVFETYFGYGRPKAEKLMMDVHVKGKAVV' A
#
# COMPACT_ATOMS: atom_id res chain seq x y z
N MET A 1 53.79 20.60 -37.96
CA MET A 1 53.17 19.63 -37.04
C MET A 1 53.18 20.26 -35.66
N THR A 2 52.05 20.81 -35.21
CA THR A 2 51.91 21.45 -33.90
C THR A 2 51.17 20.48 -32.97
N ALA A 3 51.78 20.17 -31.83
CA ALA A 3 51.23 19.27 -30.82
C ALA A 3 50.09 19.96 -30.07
N ALA A 4 49.00 19.23 -29.83
CA ALA A 4 47.90 19.68 -28.98
C ALA A 4 48.31 19.58 -27.51
N THR A 5 48.18 20.68 -26.78
CA THR A 5 48.38 20.76 -25.33
C THR A 5 47.22 20.04 -24.63
N LEU A 6 47.49 18.91 -23.96
CA LEU A 6 46.51 18.29 -23.06
C LEU A 6 46.48 19.06 -21.74
N SER A 7 45.30 19.58 -21.37
CA SER A 7 45.04 20.13 -20.04
C SER A 7 44.52 19.01 -19.12
N LEU A 8 45.23 18.73 -18.03
CA LEU A 8 44.86 17.76 -16.99
C LEU A 8 44.15 18.46 -15.83
N ALA A 9 43.05 19.17 -16.10
CA ALA A 9 42.20 19.67 -15.02
C ALA A 9 41.42 18.49 -14.41
N PRO A 10 41.29 18.38 -13.07
CA PRO A 10 40.43 17.37 -12.48
C PRO A 10 38.99 17.68 -12.90
N VAL A 11 38.38 16.77 -13.65
CA VAL A 11 36.93 16.80 -13.86
C VAL A 11 36.30 16.41 -12.54
N GLU A 12 35.46 17.29 -12.00
CA GLU A 12 34.60 16.96 -10.86
C GLU A 12 33.64 15.85 -11.33
N GLN A 13 33.99 14.63 -10.96
CA GLN A 13 33.25 13.45 -11.36
C GLN A 13 32.03 13.38 -10.43
N GLU A 14 30.86 13.71 -10.95
CA GLU A 14 29.59 13.57 -10.25
C GLU A 14 29.42 12.09 -9.88
N VAL A 15 29.70 11.75 -8.62
CA VAL A 15 29.50 10.41 -8.08
C VAL A 15 28.00 10.21 -7.97
N THR A 16 27.37 9.75 -9.06
CA THR A 16 26.01 9.24 -9.01
C THR A 16 26.07 7.95 -8.20
N SER A 17 25.79 8.06 -6.89
CA SER A 17 25.58 6.89 -6.03
C SER A 17 24.45 6.08 -6.65
N THR A 18 24.81 4.91 -7.18
CA THR A 18 23.89 3.94 -7.79
C THR A 18 23.36 2.97 -6.73
N GLU A 19 23.29 3.42 -5.48
CA GLU A 19 22.67 2.69 -4.40
C GLU A 19 21.15 2.89 -4.51
N GLU A 20 20.49 1.98 -5.25
CA GLU A 20 19.05 1.78 -5.07
C GLU A 20 18.83 1.33 -3.62
N VAL A 21 18.42 2.27 -2.76
CA VAL A 21 17.97 1.96 -1.41
C VAL A 21 16.67 1.18 -1.54
N VAL A 22 16.76 -0.14 -1.55
CA VAL A 22 15.60 -1.03 -1.46
C VAL A 22 15.03 -0.90 -0.05
N SER A 23 14.13 0.06 0.14
CA SER A 23 13.33 0.18 1.36
C SER A 23 12.20 -0.85 1.31
N PRO A 24 11.94 -1.60 2.38
CA PRO A 24 10.78 -2.48 2.43
C PRO A 24 9.49 -1.67 2.30
N ASP A 25 8.49 -2.24 1.62
CA ASP A 25 7.16 -1.64 1.54
C ASP A 25 6.58 -1.43 2.95
N LEU A 26 5.95 -0.27 3.16
CA LEU A 26 5.26 0.01 4.41
C LEU A 26 4.01 -0.88 4.54
N PRO A 27 3.69 -1.38 5.74
CA PRO A 27 2.50 -2.19 5.92
C PRO A 27 1.24 -1.34 5.70
N TRP A 28 0.32 -1.88 4.91
CA TRP A 28 -0.99 -1.28 4.63
C TRP A 28 -2.07 -1.91 5.51
N VAL A 29 -3.07 -1.12 5.87
CA VAL A 29 -4.25 -1.60 6.61
C VAL A 29 -5.48 -1.49 5.72
N THR A 30 -6.20 -2.60 5.54
CA THR A 30 -7.47 -2.60 4.79
C THR A 30 -8.62 -2.15 5.69
N ILE A 31 -9.39 -1.16 5.21
CA ILE A 31 -10.54 -0.61 5.93
C ILE A 31 -11.79 -0.79 5.06
N VAL A 32 -12.84 -1.34 5.65
CA VAL A 32 -14.18 -1.36 5.05
C VAL A 32 -15.01 -0.26 5.69
N TRP A 33 -15.62 0.59 4.88
CA TRP A 33 -16.44 1.73 5.31
C TRP A 33 -17.93 1.41 5.19
N ASN A 34 -18.74 2.07 6.02
CA ASN A 34 -20.20 2.00 5.92
C ASN A 34 -20.72 2.83 4.76
N ASP A 35 -21.77 2.34 4.12
CA ASP A 35 -22.47 3.03 3.06
C ASP A 35 -23.99 2.78 3.17
N PRO A 36 -24.85 3.66 2.62
CA PRO A 36 -26.29 3.54 2.77
C PRO A 36 -26.96 2.59 1.76
N VAL A 37 -26.20 1.99 0.84
CA VAL A 37 -26.75 1.24 -0.31
C VAL A 37 -26.60 -0.27 -0.11
N ASN A 38 -25.45 -0.72 0.38
CA ASN A 38 -25.16 -2.13 0.54
C ASN A 38 -25.93 -2.75 1.70
N LEU A 39 -26.48 -3.94 1.44
CA LEU A 39 -27.20 -4.71 2.45
C LEU A 39 -26.22 -5.32 3.46
N MET A 40 -26.63 -5.41 4.73
CA MET A 40 -25.88 -6.14 5.77
C MET A 40 -25.53 -7.57 5.35
N THR A 41 -26.44 -8.25 4.66
CA THR A 41 -26.24 -9.61 4.14
C THR A 41 -25.16 -9.66 3.07
N TYR A 42 -25.10 -8.65 2.20
CA TYR A 42 -24.06 -8.54 1.16
C TYR A 42 -22.69 -8.29 1.79
N VAL A 43 -22.59 -7.36 2.74
CA VAL A 43 -21.34 -7.08 3.46
C VAL A 43 -20.86 -8.31 4.23
N THR A 44 -21.76 -9.04 4.87
CA THR A 44 -21.45 -10.31 5.55
C THR A 44 -20.90 -11.35 4.55
N TRP A 45 -21.54 -11.50 3.39
CA TRP A 45 -21.08 -12.41 2.33
C TRP A 45 -19.70 -12.02 1.78
N VAL A 46 -19.40 -10.71 1.67
CA VAL A 46 -18.07 -10.23 1.27
C VAL A 46 -17.01 -10.66 2.27
N PHE A 47 -17.28 -10.55 3.58
CA PHE A 47 -16.37 -11.02 4.62
C PHE A 47 -16.18 -12.55 4.61
N GLU A 48 -17.24 -13.31 4.30
CA GLU A 48 -17.13 -14.76 4.13
C GLU A 48 -16.32 -15.15 2.89
N THR A 49 -16.52 -14.45 1.76
CA THR A 49 -16.00 -14.88 0.44
C THR A 49 -14.61 -14.36 0.13
N TYR A 50 -14.34 -13.08 0.38
CA TYR A 50 -13.06 -12.45 0.02
C TYR A 50 -12.03 -12.51 1.16
N PHE A 51 -12.51 -12.49 2.41
CA PHE A 51 -11.65 -12.53 3.60
C PHE A 51 -11.63 -13.91 4.29
N GLY A 52 -12.48 -14.84 3.86
CA GLY A 52 -12.51 -16.20 4.40
C GLY A 52 -12.98 -16.29 5.86
N TYR A 53 -13.68 -15.27 6.35
CA TYR A 53 -14.13 -15.25 7.74
C TYR A 53 -15.35 -16.15 7.93
N GLY A 54 -15.34 -16.96 8.99
CA GLY A 54 -16.53 -17.70 9.40
C GLY A 54 -17.67 -16.76 9.77
N ARG A 55 -18.91 -17.21 9.54
CA ARG A 55 -20.13 -16.40 9.71
C ARG A 55 -20.18 -15.55 10.98
N PRO A 56 -19.86 -16.07 12.19
CA PRO A 56 -19.93 -15.25 13.40
C PRO A 56 -18.99 -14.04 13.39
N LYS A 57 -17.78 -14.19 12.81
CA LYS A 57 -16.82 -13.09 12.67
C LYS A 57 -17.27 -12.11 11.58
N ALA A 58 -17.80 -12.62 10.47
CA ALA A 58 -18.32 -11.79 9.39
C ALA A 58 -19.49 -10.91 9.86
N GLU A 59 -20.45 -11.48 10.58
CA GLU A 59 -21.59 -10.74 11.14
C GLU A 59 -21.13 -9.68 12.15
N LYS A 60 -20.15 -10.01 13.01
CA LYS A 60 -19.56 -9.04 13.94
C LYS A 60 -18.90 -7.87 13.20
N LEU A 61 -18.07 -8.15 12.20
CA LEU A 61 -17.37 -7.10 11.42
C LEU A 61 -18.36 -6.26 10.63
N MET A 62 -19.42 -6.87 10.08
CA MET A 62 -20.49 -6.15 9.42
C MET A 62 -21.20 -5.19 10.38
N MET A 63 -21.50 -5.63 11.61
CA MET A 63 -22.09 -4.75 12.62
C MET A 63 -21.12 -3.63 13.04
N ASP A 64 -19.82 -3.91 13.10
CA ASP A 64 -18.79 -2.89 13.32
C ASP A 64 -18.81 -1.84 12.19
N VAL A 65 -18.92 -2.26 10.91
CA VAL A 65 -19.11 -1.36 9.78
C VAL A 65 -20.39 -0.53 9.97
N HIS A 66 -21.54 -1.16 10.17
CA HIS A 66 -22.84 -0.48 10.24
C HIS A 66 -22.94 0.54 11.38
N VAL A 67 -22.47 0.17 12.59
CA VAL A 67 -22.64 0.99 13.80
C VAL A 67 -21.49 1.96 14.00
N LYS A 68 -20.25 1.56 13.70
CA LYS A 68 -19.05 2.39 13.94
C LYS A 68 -18.58 3.13 12.68
N GLY A 69 -19.23 2.89 11.55
CA GLY A 69 -18.90 3.51 10.26
C GLY A 69 -17.74 2.83 9.52
N LYS A 70 -17.02 1.90 10.16
CA LYS A 70 -15.89 1.18 9.54
C LYS A 70 -15.46 -0.06 10.32
N ALA A 71 -14.74 -0.95 9.66
CA ALA A 71 -14.00 -2.06 10.26
C ALA A 71 -12.61 -2.22 9.60
N VAL A 72 -11.62 -2.66 10.39
CA VAL A 72 -10.32 -3.12 9.88
C VAL A 72 -10.40 -4.63 9.65
N VAL A 73 -9.88 -5.09 8.51
CA VAL A 73 -9.97 -6.50 8.07
C VAL A 73 -8.66 -7.09 7.65
#